data_AF-A0A4P9K3B0-F1
#
_entry.id   AF-A0A4P9K3B0-F1
#
_cell.length_a   1.000
_cell.length_b   1.000
_cell.length_c   1.000
_cell.angle_alpha   90.00
_cell.angle_beta   90.00
_cell.angle_gamma   90.00
#
_symmetry.space_group_name_H-M   'P 1'
#
loop_
_entity.id
_entity.type
_entity.pdbx_description
1 polymer ?
#
loop_
_entity_poly.entity_id
_entity_poly.type
_entity_poly.pdbx_seq_one_letter_code
_entity_poly.pdbx_strand_id
1 'polypeptide(L)'
;MKRRIALSLVLIMSLGLFACSKEPVQITSARVVQGLDKGSGNFDRVLEICFDKPLTSNYFHSITIITKEEVKITGSGLLRPLASDPDARCHLRNVYLYIHKDSPLDARQLIKDYVLPGNIRQLLIQIYDEEPEGKELPIAEKLFSDL
;
A
#
# COMPACT_ATOMS: atom_id res chain seq x y z
N MET A 1 -59.37 -38.92 1.69
CA MET A 1 -58.12 -39.16 0.92
C MET A 1 -58.10 -38.18 -0.25
N LYS A 2 -57.09 -37.39 -0.63
CA LYS A 2 -55.75 -37.07 -0.13
C LYS A 2 -55.45 -35.68 -0.74
N ARG A 3 -55.43 -34.60 0.07
CA ARG A 3 -54.93 -33.27 -0.36
C ARG A 3 -53.42 -33.41 -0.59
N ARG A 4 -52.96 -33.32 -1.83
CA ARG A 4 -51.53 -33.22 -2.14
C ARG A 4 -51.13 -31.76 -2.08
N ILE A 5 -50.65 -31.38 -0.91
CA ILE A 5 -49.95 -30.13 -0.64
C ILE A 5 -48.61 -30.23 -1.39
N ALA A 6 -48.51 -29.63 -2.58
CA ALA A 6 -47.23 -29.43 -3.26
C ALA A 6 -46.65 -28.09 -2.80
N LEU A 7 -46.18 -28.07 -1.56
CA LEU A 7 -45.50 -26.93 -0.93
C LEU A 7 -44.01 -27.26 -0.88
N SER A 8 -43.33 -27.23 -2.01
CA SER A 8 -41.90 -27.57 -2.07
C SER A 8 -41.26 -27.03 -3.36
N LEU A 9 -40.90 -25.74 -3.40
CA LEU A 9 -39.68 -25.25 -4.05
C LEU A 9 -39.42 -23.76 -3.78
N VAL A 10 -39.37 -23.36 -2.51
CA VAL A 10 -38.67 -22.12 -2.11
C VAL A 10 -37.58 -22.54 -1.15
N LEU A 11 -36.68 -23.41 -1.61
CA LEU A 11 -35.45 -23.72 -0.88
C LEU A 11 -34.40 -22.72 -1.35
N ILE A 12 -34.50 -21.51 -0.79
CA ILE A 12 -33.37 -20.87 -0.11
C ILE A 12 -32.09 -20.98 -0.92
N MET A 13 -32.08 -20.29 -2.06
CA MET A 13 -30.86 -19.90 -2.77
C MET A 13 -30.21 -18.70 -2.05
N SER A 14 -30.19 -18.73 -0.72
CA SER A 14 -29.32 -17.89 0.10
C SER A 14 -27.96 -18.58 0.20
N LEU A 15 -27.34 -18.83 -0.95
CA LEU A 15 -25.89 -18.88 -1.02
C LEU A 15 -25.46 -17.47 -0.64
N GLY A 16 -25.11 -17.32 0.63
CA GLY A 16 -24.54 -16.10 1.16
C GLY A 16 -23.46 -15.65 0.21
N LEU A 17 -23.66 -14.48 -0.38
CA LEU A 17 -22.58 -13.66 -0.89
C LEU A 17 -21.71 -13.32 0.32
N PHE A 18 -20.88 -14.27 0.76
CA PHE A 18 -19.66 -13.94 1.47
C PHE A 18 -18.81 -13.23 0.44
N ALA A 19 -19.11 -11.95 0.20
CA ALA A 19 -18.11 -11.05 -0.32
C ALA A 19 -16.97 -11.15 0.70
N CYS A 20 -15.91 -11.87 0.35
CA CYS A 20 -14.65 -11.83 1.08
C CYS A 20 -14.13 -10.40 0.96
N SER A 21 -14.65 -9.50 1.79
CA SER A 21 -14.09 -8.17 1.94
C SER A 21 -12.74 -8.33 2.59
N LYS A 22 -11.71 -7.71 2.00
CA LYS A 22 -10.39 -7.69 2.61
C LYS A 22 -10.47 -7.03 3.98
N GLU A 23 -9.55 -7.41 4.85
CA GLU A 23 -9.54 -6.93 6.21
C GLU A 23 -9.16 -5.44 6.26
N PRO A 24 -9.86 -4.58 7.03
CA PRO A 24 -9.43 -3.19 7.18
C PRO A 24 -8.00 -3.11 7.70
N VAL A 25 -7.21 -2.20 7.12
CA VAL A 25 -5.80 -1.97 7.48
C VAL A 25 -5.62 -0.56 8.04
N GLN A 26 -4.69 -0.40 8.97
CA GLN A 26 -4.37 0.93 9.52
C GLN A 26 -2.87 1.19 9.46
N ILE A 27 -2.49 2.32 8.84
CA ILE A 27 -1.09 2.75 8.78
C ILE A 27 -0.68 3.35 10.14
N THR A 28 0.30 2.76 10.79
CA THR A 28 0.77 3.21 12.11
C THR A 28 1.92 4.18 11.98
N SER A 29 2.95 3.82 11.21
CA SER A 29 4.13 4.66 10.99
C SER A 29 4.68 4.50 9.58
N ALA A 30 5.44 5.50 9.14
CA ALA A 30 6.27 5.39 7.96
C ALA A 30 7.58 6.14 8.18
N ARG A 31 8.68 5.63 7.62
CA ARG A 31 9.98 6.31 7.66
C ARG A 31 10.84 5.94 6.46
N VAL A 32 11.69 6.86 6.04
CA VAL A 32 12.77 6.54 5.12
C VAL A 32 13.88 5.85 5.90
N VAL A 33 14.33 4.70 5.44
CA VAL A 33 15.43 3.93 6.01
C VAL A 33 16.63 4.05 5.08
N GLN A 34 17.79 4.32 5.68
CA GLN A 34 19.08 4.34 5.00
C GLN A 34 19.95 3.16 5.44
N GLY A 35 20.90 2.76 4.59
CA GLY A 35 21.94 1.81 4.96
C GLY A 35 21.52 0.34 5.06
N LEU A 36 20.31 -0.02 4.59
CA LEU A 36 19.92 -1.43 4.40
C LEU A 36 20.74 -2.11 3.30
N ASP A 37 21.33 -1.30 2.42
CA ASP A 37 22.13 -1.75 1.31
C ASP A 37 23.56 -2.10 1.73
N LYS A 38 23.96 -3.37 1.56
CA LYS A 38 25.32 -3.85 1.80
C LYS A 38 26.26 -3.61 0.61
N GLY A 39 26.00 -2.58 -0.21
CA GLY A 39 26.86 -2.15 -1.31
C GLY A 39 26.34 -2.43 -2.73
N SER A 40 25.06 -2.80 -2.90
CA SER A 40 24.44 -3.02 -4.23
C SER A 40 23.95 -1.74 -4.93
N GLY A 41 23.79 -0.64 -4.19
CA GLY A 41 23.21 0.63 -4.66
C GLY A 41 21.71 0.58 -4.98
N ASN A 42 21.06 -0.58 -4.80
CA ASN A 42 19.65 -0.79 -5.15
C ASN A 42 18.70 -0.59 -3.97
N PHE A 43 19.20 -0.56 -2.72
CA PHE A 43 18.37 -0.45 -1.51
C PHE A 43 18.79 0.72 -0.62
N ASP A 44 19.45 1.73 -1.19
CA ASP A 44 19.90 2.89 -0.43
C ASP A 44 18.76 3.87 -0.10
N ARG A 45 17.61 3.76 -0.78
CA ARG A 45 16.41 4.57 -0.56
C ARG A 45 15.18 3.66 -0.38
N VAL A 46 14.91 3.32 0.87
CA VAL A 46 13.80 2.43 1.23
C VAL A 46 12.80 3.18 2.10
N LEU A 47 11.53 3.12 1.73
CA LEU A 47 10.42 3.52 2.57
C LEU A 47 9.95 2.30 3.36
N GLU A 48 9.97 2.41 4.69
CA GLU A 48 9.33 1.45 5.58
C GLU A 48 7.92 1.95 5.91
N ILE A 49 6.91 1.12 5.66
CA ILE A 49 5.49 1.39 5.96
C ILE A 49 5.02 0.34 6.94
N CYS A 50 4.58 0.74 8.13
CA CYS A 50 4.10 -0.17 9.15
C CYS A 50 2.59 -0.06 9.34
N PHE A 51 1.98 -1.21 9.58
CA PHE A 51 0.57 -1.37 9.88
C PHE A 51 0.36 -1.69 11.37
N ASP A 52 -0.88 -1.63 11.83
CA ASP A 52 -1.27 -2.01 13.18
C ASP A 52 -1.10 -3.52 13.41
N LYS A 53 -1.39 -4.31 12.36
CA LYS A 53 -1.27 -5.78 12.30
C LYS A 53 -0.65 -6.22 10.96
N PRO A 54 -0.16 -7.47 10.84
CA PRO A 54 0.37 -7.98 9.58
C PRO A 54 -0.71 -7.99 8.49
N LEU A 55 -0.29 -7.77 7.24
CA LEU A 55 -1.21 -7.86 6.10
C LEU A 55 -1.56 -9.32 5.82
N THR A 56 -2.86 -9.63 5.82
CA THR A 56 -3.40 -10.98 5.53
C THR A 56 -3.83 -11.14 4.07
N SER A 57 -3.82 -10.05 3.30
CA SER A 57 -4.24 -10.00 1.89
C SER A 57 -3.34 -9.05 1.08
N ASN A 58 -3.44 -9.16 -0.24
CA ASN A 58 -2.79 -8.19 -1.13
C ASN A 58 -3.59 -6.89 -1.15
N TYR A 59 -2.90 -5.76 -1.07
CA TYR A 59 -3.49 -4.42 -1.21
C TYR A 59 -2.72 -3.64 -2.26
N PHE A 60 -3.39 -2.72 -2.93
CA PHE A 60 -2.72 -1.73 -3.75
C PHE A 60 -2.39 -0.51 -2.89
N HIS A 61 -1.25 0.11 -3.13
CA HIS A 61 -0.87 1.33 -2.43
C HIS A 61 -0.40 2.39 -3.42
N SER A 62 -0.67 3.65 -3.10
CA SER A 62 -0.04 4.80 -3.72
C SER A 62 0.69 5.62 -2.66
N ILE A 63 1.76 6.29 -3.09
CA ILE A 63 2.53 7.21 -2.26
C ILE A 63 2.73 8.54 -2.96
N THR A 64 2.75 9.61 -2.18
CA THR A 64 3.27 10.91 -2.58
C THR A 64 4.26 11.37 -1.54
N ILE A 65 5.52 11.51 -1.93
CA ILE A 65 6.60 12.08 -1.13
C ILE A 65 6.85 13.49 -1.63
N ILE A 66 6.88 14.47 -0.72
CA ILE A 66 7.31 15.84 -1.00
C ILE A 66 8.44 16.16 -0.02
N THR A 67 9.60 16.51 -0.56
CA THR A 67 10.78 16.90 0.22
C THR A 67 10.72 18.37 0.60
N LYS A 68 11.65 18.81 1.47
CA LYS A 68 11.76 20.23 1.85
C LYS A 68 12.15 21.14 0.68
N GLU A 69 12.82 20.59 -0.33
CA GLU A 69 13.19 21.26 -1.57
C GLU A 69 12.10 21.16 -2.66
N GLU A 70 10.87 20.76 -2.30
CA GLU A 70 9.75 20.62 -3.22
C GLU A 70 9.92 19.56 -4.32
N VAL A 71 10.91 18.65 -4.18
CA VAL A 71 10.97 17.44 -5.01
C VAL A 71 9.78 16.56 -4.66
N LYS A 72 8.92 16.32 -5.64
CA LYS A 72 7.73 15.47 -5.54
C LYS A 72 7.97 14.13 -6.23
N ILE A 73 7.84 13.05 -5.48
CA ILE A 73 7.88 11.67 -5.99
C ILE A 73 6.50 11.06 -5.77
N THR A 74 5.91 10.53 -6.84
CA THR A 74 4.65 9.81 -6.79
C THR A 74 4.83 8.43 -7.40
N GLY A 75 4.11 7.47 -6.88
CA GLY A 75 4.01 6.17 -7.52
C GLY A 75 3.12 5.22 -6.74
N SER A 76 3.02 4.01 -7.24
CA SER A 76 2.12 3.00 -6.69
C SER A 76 2.71 1.60 -6.82
N GLY A 77 2.06 0.64 -6.18
CA GLY A 77 2.42 -0.77 -6.31
C GLY A 77 1.58 -1.67 -5.42
N LEU A 78 2.01 -2.92 -5.31
CA LEU A 78 1.34 -3.92 -4.48
C LEU A 78 2.04 -4.12 -3.13
N LEU A 79 1.23 -4.10 -2.07
CA LEU A 79 1.56 -4.65 -0.76
C LEU A 79 1.06 -6.10 -0.71
N ARG A 80 1.97 -7.03 -0.43
CA ARG A 80 1.67 -8.45 -0.33
C ARG A 80 2.06 -8.94 1.06
N PRO A 81 1.32 -9.87 1.66
CA PRO A 81 1.73 -10.56 2.88
C PRO A 81 3.14 -11.13 2.71
N LEU A 82 3.97 -10.98 3.75
CA LEU A 82 5.36 -11.41 3.71
C LEU A 82 5.42 -12.91 3.97
N ALA A 83 5.64 -13.71 2.92
CA ALA A 83 5.66 -15.17 3.03
C ALA A 83 6.76 -15.69 3.96
N SER A 84 7.90 -14.99 4.03
CA SER A 84 9.04 -15.37 4.88
C SER A 84 8.89 -14.94 6.34
N ASP A 85 8.04 -13.95 6.62
CA ASP A 85 7.78 -13.41 7.95
C ASP A 85 6.32 -12.95 8.04
N PRO A 86 5.38 -13.89 8.25
CA PRO A 86 3.94 -13.60 8.25
C PRO A 86 3.50 -12.67 9.39
N ASP A 87 4.31 -12.54 10.43
CA ASP A 87 4.04 -11.70 11.60
C ASP A 87 4.62 -10.27 11.46
N ALA A 88 5.37 -10.02 10.39
CA ALA A 88 5.91 -8.69 10.10
C ALA A 88 4.79 -7.70 9.76
N ARG A 89 4.74 -6.62 10.54
CA ARG A 89 3.81 -5.51 10.35
C ARG A 89 4.34 -4.43 9.42
N CYS A 90 5.63 -4.44 9.12
CA CYS A 90 6.30 -3.41 8.35
C CYS A 90 6.73 -3.94 6.98
N HIS A 91 6.44 -3.17 5.94
CA HIS A 91 6.83 -3.46 4.57
C HIS A 91 7.89 -2.47 4.11
N LEU A 92 8.97 -3.01 3.56
CA LEU A 92 10.03 -2.24 2.93
C LEU A 92 9.71 -2.05 1.45
N ARG A 93 9.79 -0.82 0.97
CA ARG A 93 9.56 -0.46 -0.43
C ARG A 93 10.69 0.40 -0.94
N ASN A 94 11.32 -0.06 -2.02
CA ASN A 94 12.35 0.70 -2.68
C ASN A 94 11.72 1.89 -3.41
N VAL A 95 12.12 3.10 -3.06
CA VAL A 95 11.52 4.34 -3.60
C VAL A 95 11.78 4.48 -5.10
N TYR A 96 12.88 3.94 -5.62
CA TYR A 96 13.15 3.98 -7.07
C TYR A 96 12.13 3.19 -7.89
N LEU A 97 11.41 2.25 -7.30
CA LEU A 97 10.35 1.51 -7.99
C LEU A 97 9.10 2.37 -8.25
N TYR A 98 9.03 3.56 -7.67
CA TYR A 98 7.98 4.53 -7.95
C TYR A 98 8.28 5.41 -9.17
N ILE A 99 9.47 5.30 -9.78
CA ILE A 99 9.77 6.03 -11.02
C ILE A 99 8.94 5.43 -12.17
N HIS A 100 8.18 6.28 -12.86
CA HIS A 100 7.34 5.93 -14.00
C HIS A 100 7.62 6.85 -15.19
N LYS A 101 6.95 6.60 -16.33
CA LYS A 101 7.16 7.33 -17.60
C LYS A 101 6.98 8.85 -17.51
N ASP A 102 6.21 9.34 -16.54
CA ASP A 102 5.92 10.77 -16.34
C ASP A 102 6.78 11.38 -15.22
N SER A 103 7.68 10.60 -14.62
CA SER A 103 8.66 11.11 -13.68
C SER A 103 9.72 11.97 -14.40
N PRO A 104 10.37 12.93 -13.70
CA PRO A 104 11.48 13.69 -14.25
C PRO A 104 12.60 12.79 -14.79
N LEU A 105 13.32 13.25 -15.84
CA LEU A 105 14.42 12.49 -16.45
C LEU A 105 15.52 12.12 -15.45
N ASP A 106 15.72 12.95 -14.44
CA ASP A 106 16.69 12.81 -13.36
C ASP A 106 16.08 12.27 -12.05
N ALA A 107 14.86 11.70 -12.08
CA ALA A 107 14.14 11.24 -10.89
C ALA A 107 14.98 10.33 -9.97
N ARG A 108 15.82 9.46 -10.54
CA ARG A 108 16.72 8.59 -9.75
C ARG A 108 17.73 9.41 -8.94
N GLN A 109 18.31 10.44 -9.56
CA GLN A 109 19.26 11.32 -8.90
C GLN A 109 18.55 12.20 -7.85
N LEU A 110 17.37 12.73 -8.18
CA LEU A 110 16.55 13.49 -7.23
C LEU A 110 16.15 12.66 -5.99
N ILE A 111 15.73 11.40 -6.18
CA ILE A 111 15.45 10.49 -5.06
C ILE A 111 16.69 10.28 -4.20
N LYS A 112 17.84 10.04 -4.85
CA LYS A 112 19.10 9.86 -4.16
C LYS A 112 19.48 11.09 -3.34
N ASP A 113 19.34 12.29 -3.89
CA ASP A 113 19.83 13.50 -3.23
C ASP A 113 18.88 14.03 -2.16
N TYR A 114 17.56 13.89 -2.36
CA TYR A 114 16.57 14.59 -1.52
C TYR A 114 15.66 13.68 -0.69
N VAL A 115 15.46 12.40 -1.06
CA VAL A 115 14.64 11.47 -0.27
C VAL A 115 15.48 10.90 0.86
N LEU A 116 15.75 11.71 1.88
CA LEU A 116 16.58 11.38 3.03
C LEU A 116 15.74 11.44 4.32
N PRO A 117 16.09 10.67 5.37
CA PRO A 117 15.52 10.85 6.70
C PRO A 117 15.72 12.28 7.19
N GLY A 118 14.69 12.89 7.75
CA GLY A 118 14.67 14.29 8.19
C GLY A 118 14.49 15.32 7.07
N ASN A 119 14.40 14.89 5.80
CA ASN A 119 14.23 15.78 4.65
C ASN A 119 12.87 15.64 3.95
N ILE A 120 11.95 14.85 4.50
CA ILE A 120 10.63 14.67 3.93
C ILE A 120 9.66 15.65 4.60
N ARG A 121 9.18 16.63 3.83
CA ARG A 121 8.19 17.60 4.30
C ARG A 121 6.83 16.93 4.46
N GLN A 122 6.42 16.13 3.49
CA GLN A 122 5.15 15.40 3.50
C GLN A 122 5.31 14.01 2.88
N LEU A 123 4.66 13.03 3.49
CA LEU A 123 4.46 11.70 2.95
C LEU A 123 2.99 11.31 3.08
N LEU A 124 2.30 11.24 1.94
CA LEU A 124 0.96 10.68 1.85
C LEU A 124 1.07 9.21 1.44
N ILE A 125 0.42 8.33 2.20
CA ILE A 125 0.24 6.93 1.85
C ILE A 125 -1.25 6.64 1.78
N GLN A 126 -1.69 6.06 0.68
CA GLN A 126 -3.06 5.65 0.45
C GLN A 126 -3.08 4.15 0.12
N ILE A 127 -3.99 3.42 0.74
CA ILE A 127 -4.19 1.98 0.53
C ILE A 127 -5.56 1.77 -0.10
N TYR A 128 -5.63 0.85 -1.06
CA TYR A 128 -6.82 0.45 -1.77
C TYR A 128 -6.96 -1.07 -1.72
N ASP A 129 -8.19 -1.56 -1.81
CA ASP A 129 -8.42 -3.00 -1.96
C ASP A 129 -7.78 -3.50 -3.26
N GLU A 130 -8.03 -2.86 -4.38
CA GLU A 130 -7.46 -3.19 -5.70
C GLU A 130 -6.84 -1.94 -6.34
N GLU A 131 -6.18 -2.11 -7.48
CA GLU A 131 -5.68 -0.97 -8.26
C GLU A 131 -6.86 -0.05 -8.67
N PRO A 132 -6.84 1.24 -8.30
CA PRO A 132 -7.93 2.14 -8.61
C PRO A 132 -7.98 2.49 -10.10
N GLU A 133 -9.16 2.42 -10.72
CA GLU A 133 -9.38 2.74 -12.14
C GLU A 133 -9.83 4.19 -12.37
N GLY A 134 -10.09 4.95 -11.30
CA GLY A 134 -10.43 6.38 -11.41
C GLY A 134 -10.72 7.05 -10.08
N LYS A 135 -11.96 6.92 -9.59
CA LYS A 135 -12.50 7.72 -8.47
C LYS A 135 -12.66 6.91 -7.18
N GLU A 136 -12.10 5.70 -7.13
CA GLU A 136 -12.09 4.87 -5.94
C GLU A 136 -11.40 5.63 -4.80
N LEU A 137 -12.03 5.61 -3.63
CA LEU A 137 -11.45 6.20 -2.43
C LEU A 137 -10.53 5.19 -1.76
N PRO A 138 -9.43 5.64 -1.14
CA PRO A 138 -8.59 4.74 -0.37
C PRO A 138 -9.36 4.18 0.83
N ILE A 139 -9.16 2.90 1.11
CA ILE A 139 -9.70 2.23 2.31
C ILE A 139 -8.97 2.66 3.59
N ALA A 140 -7.74 3.14 3.43
CA ALA A 140 -6.93 3.74 4.49
C ALA A 140 -6.01 4.79 3.91
N GLU A 141 -5.86 5.91 4.60
CA GLU A 141 -4.97 6.99 4.21
C GLU A 141 -4.26 7.53 5.44
N LYS A 142 -2.99 7.92 5.27
CA LYS A 142 -2.26 8.66 6.30
C LYS A 142 -1.29 9.65 5.67
N LEU A 143 -1.38 10.89 6.15
CA LEU A 143 -0.40 11.94 5.89
C LEU A 143 0.56 12.02 7.07
N PHE A 144 1.85 11.90 6.79
CA PHE A 144 2.93 12.19 7.70
C PHE A 144 3.60 13.49 7.28
N SER A 145 4.06 14.26 8.25
CA SER A 145 4.78 15.52 8.03
C SER A 145 6.10 15.48 8.77
N ASP A 146 7.11 16.14 8.20
CA ASP A 146 8.44 16.34 8.79
C ASP A 146 9.14 15.03 9.22
N LEU A 147 9.28 14.09 8.27
CA LEU A 147 9.97 12.79 8.44
C LEU A 147 11.45 12.82 8.03
#